data_AF-H7C8H5-F1
#
_entry.id   AF-H7C8H5-F1
#
_cell.length_a   1.000
_cell.length_b   1.000
_cell.length_c   1.000
_cell.angle_alpha   90.00
_cell.angle_beta   90.00
_cell.angle_gamma   90.00
#
_symmetry.space_group_name_H-M   'P 1'
#
loop_
_entity.id
_entity.type
_entity.pdbx_description
1 polymer ?
#
loop_
_entity_poly.entity_id
_entity_poly.type
_entity_poly.pdbx_seq_one_letter_code
_entity_poly.pdbx_strand_id
1 'polypeptide(L)'
;MFPVQPVSGERARAEAKFEDFTKLSISISPSGDITTSMIDGSGSEKICYFDGEKADRIKHNLPFSVHMPYLMKHSLPSDMEIKNADSMRDLLKTASQHSTSIVTPYTSERDPLAGSSAFNSVFIDAHRGLGSVSIKVDGMALSPEAQKELSQILKLDSKKTNDIVSALMPSEAIRVVNLCDGTAQNLNNLYELLTCSSGITAICSAFFQAYPLAILTLNQEQVNKALMYSAEHGMNLPHSCMSINISTTSQDGSFLVTNNTGLPTMSQNNPDKLGLLICRTEYTIPNNMLCDISSMRACIHPEYSGSTIFTD
;
A
#
# COMPACT_ATOMS: atom_id res chain seq x y z
N MET A 1 -2.99 3.79 -11.47
CA MET A 1 -3.14 2.31 -11.46
C MET A 1 -3.08 1.82 -10.02
N PHE A 2 -3.44 0.59 -9.77
CA PHE A 2 -3.27 -0.02 -8.45
C PHE A 2 -2.81 -1.47 -8.61
N PRO A 3 -1.96 -1.98 -7.69
CA PRO A 3 -1.60 -3.39 -7.67
C PRO A 3 -2.84 -4.25 -7.47
N VAL A 4 -2.88 -5.39 -8.15
CA VAL A 4 -3.90 -6.43 -7.97
C VAL A 4 -3.23 -7.79 -7.89
N GLN A 5 -3.95 -8.80 -7.38
CA GLN A 5 -3.41 -10.15 -7.27
C GLN A 5 -2.93 -10.64 -8.66
N PRO A 6 -1.65 -11.03 -8.80
CA PRO A 6 -1.16 -11.62 -10.05
C PRO A 6 -1.88 -12.94 -10.32
N VAL A 7 -2.24 -13.20 -11.59
CA VAL A 7 -2.77 -14.51 -11.99
C VAL A 7 -1.63 -15.50 -12.25
N SER A 8 -1.97 -16.79 -12.42
CA SER A 8 -0.98 -17.83 -12.69
C SER A 8 -0.09 -17.47 -13.89
N GLY A 9 1.22 -17.51 -13.69
CA GLY A 9 2.21 -17.14 -14.72
C GLY A 9 2.61 -15.66 -14.71
N GLU A 10 2.01 -14.83 -13.86
CA GLU A 10 2.43 -13.45 -13.63
C GLU A 10 3.26 -13.33 -12.35
N ARG A 11 4.26 -12.45 -12.39
CA ARG A 11 4.99 -12.01 -11.21
C ARG A 11 4.27 -10.87 -10.51
N ALA A 12 3.76 -9.92 -11.28
CA ALA A 12 3.08 -8.73 -10.76
C ALA A 12 2.03 -8.26 -11.76
N ARG A 13 0.95 -7.65 -11.24
CA ARG A 13 -0.15 -7.12 -12.05
C ARG A 13 -0.67 -5.82 -11.48
N ALA A 14 -0.93 -4.85 -12.36
CA ALA A 14 -1.54 -3.58 -12.01
C ALA A 14 -2.72 -3.29 -12.93
N GLU A 15 -3.76 -2.66 -12.39
CA GLU A 15 -4.95 -2.31 -13.15
C GLU A 15 -5.32 -0.83 -13.00
N ALA A 16 -5.99 -0.32 -14.03
CA ALA A 16 -6.72 0.94 -13.99
C ALA A 16 -8.10 0.73 -14.62
N LYS A 17 -9.10 1.34 -14.00
CA LYS A 17 -10.46 1.47 -14.53
C LYS A 17 -10.70 2.96 -14.73
N PHE A 18 -11.21 3.31 -15.89
CA PHE A 18 -11.48 4.69 -16.30
C PHE A 18 -12.98 4.96 -16.31
N GLU A 19 -13.37 6.23 -16.30
CA GLU A 19 -14.78 6.66 -16.26
C GLU A 19 -15.56 6.26 -17.52
N ASP A 20 -14.86 6.07 -18.64
CA ASP A 20 -15.41 5.58 -19.91
C ASP A 20 -15.58 4.04 -19.95
N PHE A 21 -15.46 3.38 -18.79
CA PHE A 21 -15.46 1.93 -18.62
C PHE A 21 -14.30 1.19 -19.27
N THR A 22 -13.29 1.91 -19.80
CA THR A 22 -12.05 1.29 -20.25
C THR A 22 -11.34 0.65 -19.05
N LYS A 23 -10.84 -0.57 -19.25
CA LYS A 23 -9.98 -1.27 -18.30
C LYS A 23 -8.61 -1.48 -18.92
N LEU A 24 -7.56 -1.04 -18.23
CA LEU A 24 -6.17 -1.34 -18.56
C LEU A 24 -5.62 -2.29 -17.51
N SER A 25 -5.07 -3.41 -17.96
CA SER A 25 -4.32 -4.37 -17.15
C SER A 25 -2.89 -4.44 -17.68
N ILE A 26 -1.91 -4.31 -16.80
CA ILE A 26 -0.49 -4.46 -17.12
C ILE A 26 0.08 -5.56 -16.23
N SER A 27 0.69 -6.55 -16.86
CA SER A 27 1.25 -7.73 -16.19
C SER A 27 2.73 -7.88 -16.50
N ILE A 28 3.51 -8.23 -15.49
CA ILE A 28 4.91 -8.61 -15.61
C ILE A 28 5.02 -10.12 -15.47
N SER A 29 5.68 -10.75 -16.44
CA SER A 29 6.05 -12.17 -16.35
C SER A 29 7.28 -12.40 -15.45
N PRO A 30 7.56 -13.65 -15.03
CA PRO A 30 8.77 -13.97 -14.28
C PRO A 30 10.08 -13.58 -15.00
N SER A 31 10.11 -13.62 -16.34
CA SER A 31 11.26 -13.15 -17.16
C SER A 31 11.39 -11.63 -17.21
N GLY A 32 10.36 -10.89 -16.76
CA GLY A 32 10.34 -9.44 -16.80
C GLY A 32 9.70 -8.86 -18.06
N ASP A 33 9.12 -9.67 -18.95
CA ASP A 33 8.38 -9.20 -20.11
C ASP A 33 7.03 -8.59 -19.69
N ILE A 34 6.60 -7.55 -20.40
CA ILE A 34 5.33 -6.86 -20.09
C ILE A 34 4.27 -7.20 -21.12
N THR A 35 3.12 -7.60 -20.62
CA THR A 35 1.89 -7.70 -21.41
C THR A 35 0.90 -6.66 -20.92
N THR A 36 0.28 -5.93 -21.84
CA THR A 36 -0.82 -5.02 -21.53
C THR A 36 -2.08 -5.47 -22.24
N SER A 37 -3.18 -5.58 -21.51
CA SER A 37 -4.52 -5.75 -22.09
C SER A 37 -5.33 -4.48 -21.83
N MET A 38 -5.99 -3.98 -22.87
CA MET A 38 -6.94 -2.89 -22.79
C MET A 38 -8.29 -3.39 -23.29
N ILE A 39 -9.30 -3.34 -22.42
CA ILE A 39 -10.69 -3.64 -22.76
C ILE A 39 -11.41 -2.31 -22.80
N ASP A 40 -11.94 -1.91 -23.95
CA ASP A 40 -12.72 -0.68 -24.06
C ASP A 40 -14.14 -0.84 -23.48
N GLY A 41 -14.87 0.27 -23.34
CA GLY A 41 -16.25 0.24 -22.83
C GLY A 41 -17.25 -0.56 -23.70
N SER A 42 -16.87 -0.95 -24.93
CA SER A 42 -17.66 -1.84 -25.79
C SER A 42 -17.36 -3.32 -25.55
N GLY A 43 -16.33 -3.63 -24.76
CA GLY A 43 -15.86 -4.98 -24.47
C GLY A 43 -14.81 -5.50 -25.46
N SER A 44 -14.33 -4.67 -26.40
CA SER A 44 -13.28 -5.09 -27.33
C SER A 44 -11.93 -5.09 -26.63
N GLU A 45 -11.19 -6.20 -26.76
CA GLU A 45 -9.87 -6.36 -26.14
C GLU A 45 -8.73 -6.13 -27.14
N LYS A 46 -7.74 -5.34 -26.72
CA LYS A 46 -6.47 -5.17 -27.42
C LYS A 46 -5.31 -5.54 -26.51
N ILE A 47 -4.46 -6.46 -26.98
CA ILE A 47 -3.28 -6.91 -26.27
C ILE A 47 -2.02 -6.34 -26.95
N CYS A 48 -1.10 -5.80 -26.15
CA CYS A 48 0.21 -5.34 -26.62
C CYS A 48 1.31 -5.96 -25.75
N TYR A 49 2.48 -6.16 -26.35
CA TYR A 49 3.65 -6.73 -25.70
C TYR A 49 4.81 -5.73 -25.77
N PHE A 50 5.54 -5.60 -24.66
CA PHE A 50 6.70 -4.72 -24.57
C PHE A 50 7.90 -5.52 -24.01
N ASP A 51 9.04 -5.37 -24.68
CA ASP A 51 10.32 -5.97 -24.33
C ASP A 51 11.43 -4.90 -24.26
N GLY A 52 12.62 -5.33 -23.80
CA GLY A 52 13.84 -4.52 -23.76
C GLY A 52 13.70 -3.18 -23.02
N GLU A 53 14.31 -2.13 -23.57
CA GLU A 53 14.37 -0.80 -22.95
C GLU A 53 12.99 -0.19 -22.69
N LYS A 54 12.01 -0.46 -23.57
CA LYS A 54 10.64 0.03 -23.39
C LYS A 54 9.98 -0.62 -22.19
N ALA A 55 10.13 -1.93 -22.04
CA ALA A 55 9.64 -2.64 -20.86
C ALA A 55 10.28 -2.08 -19.58
N ASP A 56 11.59 -1.84 -19.59
CA ASP A 56 12.27 -1.32 -18.39
C ASP A 56 11.78 0.09 -18.01
N ARG A 57 11.59 1.00 -18.97
CA ARG A 57 11.01 2.32 -18.70
C ARG A 57 9.59 2.23 -18.15
N ILE A 58 8.78 1.30 -18.66
CA ILE A 58 7.41 1.07 -18.17
C ILE A 58 7.45 0.54 -16.73
N LYS A 59 8.30 -0.46 -16.42
CA LYS A 59 8.45 -1.00 -15.06
C LYS A 59 8.72 0.10 -14.04
N HIS A 60 9.63 1.03 -14.35
CA HIS A 60 10.01 2.13 -13.44
C HIS A 60 8.81 3.01 -13.02
N ASN A 61 7.78 3.09 -13.85
CA ASN A 61 6.63 3.98 -13.68
C ASN A 61 5.34 3.23 -13.32
N LEU A 62 5.47 1.99 -12.83
CA LEU A 62 4.35 1.17 -12.39
C LEU A 62 4.55 0.73 -10.95
N PRO A 63 3.45 0.47 -10.20
CA PRO A 63 3.51 0.14 -8.78
C PRO A 63 3.93 -1.31 -8.58
N PHE A 64 5.11 -1.67 -9.06
CA PHE A 64 5.68 -3.01 -8.99
C PHE A 64 6.91 -3.05 -8.11
N SER A 65 7.04 -4.15 -7.38
CA SER A 65 8.25 -4.53 -6.66
C SER A 65 9.17 -5.34 -7.59
N VAL A 66 10.36 -4.81 -7.86
CA VAL A 66 11.33 -5.38 -8.81
C VAL A 66 12.65 -5.72 -8.13
N HIS A 67 13.36 -6.74 -8.63
CA HIS A 67 14.70 -7.06 -8.12
C HIS A 67 15.72 -6.12 -8.73
N MET A 68 16.28 -5.24 -7.91
CA MET A 68 17.37 -4.34 -8.27
C MET A 68 18.46 -4.40 -7.21
N PRO A 69 19.74 -4.23 -7.58
CA PRO A 69 20.84 -4.21 -6.61
C PRO A 69 20.92 -2.92 -5.78
N TYR A 70 20.02 -1.97 -6.01
CA TYR A 70 19.94 -0.67 -5.34
C TYR A 70 18.47 -0.25 -5.16
N LEU A 71 18.19 0.67 -4.22
CA LEU A 71 16.87 1.29 -4.11
C LEU A 71 16.58 2.19 -5.31
N MET A 72 15.42 1.98 -5.94
CA MET A 72 14.95 2.82 -7.04
C MET A 72 14.94 4.30 -6.64
N LYS A 73 15.27 5.17 -7.59
CA LYS A 73 15.26 6.62 -7.43
C LYS A 73 14.34 7.23 -8.47
N HIS A 74 13.43 8.07 -8.01
CA HIS A 74 12.46 8.77 -8.84
C HIS A 74 12.62 10.28 -8.69
N SER A 75 12.36 10.99 -9.77
CA SER A 75 12.30 12.46 -9.80
C SER A 75 10.90 12.89 -10.19
N LEU A 76 10.39 13.93 -9.54
CA LEU A 76 9.13 14.60 -9.90
C LEU A 76 9.36 16.08 -10.15
N PRO A 77 8.44 16.80 -10.81
CA PRO A 77 8.56 18.24 -10.99
C PRO A 77 8.59 19.01 -9.65
N SER A 78 9.17 20.21 -9.67
CA SER A 78 9.42 21.06 -8.50
C SER A 78 8.15 21.56 -7.77
N ASP A 79 6.99 21.50 -8.41
CA ASP A 79 5.72 21.95 -7.82
C ASP A 79 5.18 20.98 -6.75
N MET A 80 5.73 19.76 -6.64
CA MET A 80 5.35 18.75 -5.65
C MET A 80 6.23 18.73 -4.38
N GLU A 81 6.97 19.81 -4.11
CA GLU A 81 7.84 19.92 -2.94
C GLU A 81 7.09 19.71 -1.62
N ILE A 82 7.76 19.04 -0.67
CA ILE A 82 7.23 18.85 0.67
C ILE A 82 7.33 20.16 1.45
N LYS A 83 6.18 20.76 1.77
CA LYS A 83 6.05 22.01 2.54
C LYS A 83 5.32 21.82 3.87
N ASN A 84 4.45 20.83 3.93
CA ASN A 84 3.57 20.51 5.05
C ASN A 84 3.06 19.05 4.96
N ALA A 85 2.24 18.63 5.92
CA ALA A 85 1.66 17.29 5.96
C ALA A 85 0.84 16.92 4.71
N ASP A 86 0.14 17.89 4.09
CA ASP A 86 -0.69 17.62 2.90
C ASP A 86 0.18 17.37 1.67
N SER A 87 1.15 18.24 1.39
CA SER A 87 2.10 18.04 0.30
C SER A 87 2.90 16.73 0.43
N MET A 88 3.20 16.30 1.66
CA MET A 88 3.84 15.01 1.92
C MET A 88 2.92 13.83 1.54
N ARG A 89 1.62 13.93 1.88
CA ARG A 89 0.61 12.93 1.52
C ARG A 89 0.37 12.88 0.01
N ASP A 90 0.32 14.03 -0.65
CA ASP A 90 0.17 14.13 -2.10
C ASP A 90 1.39 13.53 -2.82
N LEU A 91 2.59 13.81 -2.33
CA LEU A 91 3.81 13.20 -2.85
C LEU A 91 3.80 11.68 -2.67
N LEU A 92 3.37 11.15 -1.51
CA LEU A 92 3.21 9.70 -1.31
C LEU A 92 2.19 9.10 -2.28
N LYS A 93 1.08 9.80 -2.54
CA LYS A 93 0.05 9.34 -3.49
C LYS A 93 0.66 9.14 -4.89
N THR A 94 1.47 10.08 -5.36
CA THR A 94 2.20 9.94 -6.63
C THR A 94 3.25 8.84 -6.54
N ALA A 95 4.10 8.87 -5.50
CA ALA A 95 5.19 7.92 -5.31
C ALA A 95 4.73 6.46 -5.23
N SER A 96 3.53 6.21 -4.67
CA SER A 96 2.91 4.88 -4.60
C SER A 96 2.65 4.24 -5.96
N GLN A 97 2.66 5.03 -7.04
CA GLN A 97 2.44 4.58 -8.42
C GLN A 97 3.72 4.15 -9.12
N HIS A 98 4.89 4.41 -8.53
CA HIS A 98 6.19 4.08 -9.11
C HIS A 98 6.74 2.75 -8.59
N SER A 99 7.77 2.24 -9.25
CA SER A 99 8.39 0.96 -8.86
C SER A 99 9.23 1.08 -7.61
N THR A 100 9.34 -0.02 -6.88
CA THR A 100 10.21 -0.17 -5.72
C THR A 100 11.18 -1.33 -5.91
N SER A 101 12.33 -1.27 -5.25
CA SER A 101 13.31 -2.37 -5.25
C SER A 101 13.04 -3.31 -4.09
N ILE A 102 12.90 -4.61 -4.36
CA ILE A 102 12.72 -5.63 -3.33
C ILE A 102 13.93 -5.65 -2.39
N VAL A 103 13.66 -5.67 -1.09
CA VAL A 103 14.63 -5.77 -0.01
C VAL A 103 14.30 -7.01 0.81
N THR A 104 15.18 -7.99 0.80
CA THR A 104 15.05 -9.18 1.66
C THR A 104 15.76 -8.91 2.99
N PRO A 105 15.06 -8.95 4.15
CA PRO A 105 15.73 -8.90 5.44
C PRO A 105 16.60 -10.14 5.61
N TYR A 106 17.91 -9.96 5.75
CA TYR A 106 18.86 -11.08 5.91
C TYR A 106 19.10 -11.47 7.37
N THR A 107 18.52 -10.74 8.32
CA THR A 107 18.67 -10.99 9.77
C THR A 107 17.34 -10.84 10.48
N SER A 108 17.17 -11.56 11.59
CA SER A 108 15.98 -11.47 12.45
C SER A 108 15.77 -10.08 13.05
N GLU A 109 16.82 -9.27 13.20
CA GLU A 109 16.71 -7.89 13.69
C GLU A 109 16.06 -6.94 12.66
N ARG A 110 16.09 -7.29 11.38
CA ARG A 110 15.57 -6.46 10.28
C ARG A 110 14.25 -6.96 9.71
N ASP A 111 13.83 -8.17 10.09
CA ASP A 111 12.56 -8.75 9.71
C ASP A 111 11.46 -8.22 10.65
N PRO A 112 10.50 -7.41 10.16
CA PRO A 112 9.38 -6.91 10.97
C PRO A 112 8.53 -8.01 11.62
N LEU A 113 8.54 -9.23 11.08
CA LEU A 113 7.77 -10.35 11.61
C LEU A 113 8.60 -11.31 12.46
N ALA A 114 9.90 -11.06 12.62
CA ALA A 114 10.72 -11.87 13.50
C ALA A 114 10.41 -11.63 14.99
N GLY A 115 10.70 -12.64 15.80
CA GLY A 115 10.46 -12.63 17.25
C GLY A 115 9.03 -13.00 17.64
N SER A 116 8.73 -12.91 18.94
CA SER A 116 7.45 -13.35 19.51
C SER A 116 6.39 -12.25 19.63
N SER A 117 6.70 -11.03 19.17
CA SER A 117 5.87 -9.83 19.36
C SER A 117 5.37 -9.19 18.06
N ALA A 118 5.60 -9.83 16.90
CA ALA A 118 5.08 -9.36 15.61
C ALA A 118 3.56 -9.07 15.66
N PHE A 119 3.09 -8.01 15.03
CA PHE A 119 1.68 -7.57 15.08
C PHE A 119 1.11 -7.20 16.46
N ASN A 120 1.87 -7.18 17.57
CA ASN A 120 1.31 -6.83 18.89
C ASN A 120 0.60 -5.46 18.94
N SER A 121 1.03 -4.52 18.11
CA SER A 121 0.43 -3.19 18.02
C SER A 121 -0.62 -3.04 16.92
N VAL A 122 -0.91 -4.07 16.13
CA VAL A 122 -1.67 -3.95 14.87
C VAL A 122 -3.04 -3.27 15.05
N PHE A 123 -3.78 -3.61 16.12
CA PHE A 123 -5.10 -3.03 16.36
C PHE A 123 -5.03 -1.57 16.82
N ILE A 124 -4.06 -1.23 17.69
CA ILE A 124 -3.88 0.16 18.12
C ILE A 124 -3.32 1.02 16.97
N ASP A 125 -2.46 0.44 16.12
CA ASP A 125 -1.95 1.10 14.92
C ASP A 125 -3.09 1.39 13.94
N ALA A 126 -3.96 0.41 13.70
CA ALA A 126 -5.15 0.57 12.86
C ALA A 126 -6.14 1.59 13.44
N HIS A 127 -6.40 1.56 14.75
CA HIS A 127 -7.24 2.55 15.42
C HIS A 127 -6.73 3.98 15.22
N ARG A 128 -5.41 4.20 15.36
CA ARG A 128 -4.77 5.51 15.18
C ARG A 128 -4.74 5.96 13.73
N GLY A 129 -4.60 5.03 12.79
CA GLY A 129 -4.49 5.35 11.37
C GLY A 129 -5.83 5.61 10.69
N LEU A 130 -6.89 4.88 11.05
CA LEU A 130 -8.23 5.03 10.45
C LEU A 130 -8.77 6.45 10.62
N GLY A 131 -9.12 7.08 9.50
CA GLY A 131 -9.61 8.45 9.42
C GLY A 131 -8.54 9.47 9.01
N SER A 132 -7.27 9.04 8.86
CA SER A 132 -6.14 9.91 8.51
C SER A 132 -5.27 9.39 7.35
N VAL A 133 -5.50 8.15 6.92
CA VAL A 133 -4.71 7.42 5.91
C VAL A 133 -5.49 7.32 4.59
N SER A 134 -4.78 7.32 3.47
CA SER A 134 -5.40 7.07 2.16
C SER A 134 -5.59 5.56 1.98
N ILE A 135 -6.83 5.08 2.07
CA ILE A 135 -7.18 3.67 1.85
C ILE A 135 -7.98 3.56 0.56
N LYS A 136 -7.58 2.62 -0.30
CA LYS A 136 -8.32 2.26 -1.51
C LYS A 136 -8.70 0.79 -1.49
N VAL A 137 -9.93 0.49 -1.89
CA VAL A 137 -10.43 -0.87 -2.11
C VAL A 137 -10.80 -0.97 -3.60
N ASP A 138 -10.07 -1.80 -4.35
CA ASP A 138 -10.19 -1.92 -5.82
C ASP A 138 -10.19 -0.57 -6.55
N GLY A 139 -9.34 0.35 -6.10
CA GLY A 139 -9.22 1.70 -6.64
C GLY A 139 -10.24 2.73 -6.12
N MET A 140 -11.33 2.31 -5.46
CA MET A 140 -12.28 3.21 -4.80
C MET A 140 -11.70 3.70 -3.47
N ALA A 141 -11.72 5.01 -3.23
CA ALA A 141 -11.26 5.58 -1.98
C ALA A 141 -12.26 5.32 -0.84
N LEU A 142 -11.76 4.90 0.33
CA LEU A 142 -12.54 4.85 1.56
C LEU A 142 -12.45 6.23 2.23
N SER A 143 -13.57 6.95 2.29
CA SER A 143 -13.63 8.32 2.83
C SER A 143 -13.16 8.37 4.30
N PRO A 144 -12.62 9.51 4.78
CA PRO A 144 -12.24 9.65 6.19
C PRO A 144 -13.39 9.37 7.16
N GLU A 145 -14.63 9.71 6.78
CA GLU A 145 -15.85 9.46 7.54
C GLU A 145 -16.15 7.97 7.62
N ALA A 146 -16.07 7.25 6.49
CA ALA A 146 -16.23 5.80 6.45
C ALA A 146 -15.16 5.08 7.29
N GLN A 147 -13.91 5.54 7.24
CA GLN A 147 -12.83 4.99 8.06
C GLN A 147 -13.07 5.20 9.57
N LYS A 148 -13.58 6.38 9.97
CA LYS A 148 -13.91 6.66 11.38
C LYS A 148 -15.07 5.79 11.85
N GLU A 149 -16.12 5.64 11.05
CA GLU A 149 -17.25 4.75 11.33
C GLU A 149 -16.77 3.30 11.49
N LEU A 150 -15.92 2.82 10.58
CA LEU A 150 -15.32 1.49 10.67
C LEU A 150 -14.53 1.29 11.97
N SER A 151 -13.68 2.25 12.35
CA SER A 151 -12.90 2.21 13.60
C SER A 151 -13.80 2.11 14.82
N GLN A 152 -14.91 2.86 14.85
CA GLN A 152 -15.89 2.84 15.94
C GLN A 152 -16.62 1.52 16.06
N ILE A 153 -17.05 0.93 14.94
CA ILE A 153 -17.73 -0.37 14.92
C ILE A 153 -16.80 -1.48 15.42
N LEU A 154 -15.56 -1.49 14.92
CA LEU A 154 -14.57 -2.53 15.26
C LEU A 154 -14.02 -2.41 16.70
N LYS A 155 -14.15 -1.22 17.33
CA LYS A 155 -13.68 -0.92 18.70
C LYS A 155 -12.21 -1.29 18.92
N LEU A 156 -11.38 -0.95 17.94
CA LEU A 156 -9.97 -1.40 17.86
C LEU A 156 -9.09 -0.90 19.02
N ASP A 157 -9.44 0.24 19.62
CA ASP A 157 -8.78 0.81 20.81
C ASP A 157 -8.88 -0.09 22.05
N SER A 158 -9.95 -0.88 22.14
CA SER A 158 -10.20 -1.80 23.25
C SER A 158 -9.60 -3.20 23.06
N LYS A 159 -9.07 -3.50 21.86
CA LYS A 159 -8.61 -4.84 21.48
C LYS A 159 -7.22 -5.15 22.05
N LYS A 160 -7.08 -6.34 22.60
CA LYS A 160 -5.83 -6.90 23.14
C LYS A 160 -5.22 -7.91 22.20
N THR A 161 -4.00 -8.33 22.52
CA THR A 161 -3.20 -9.25 21.69
C THR A 161 -3.89 -10.57 21.35
N ASN A 162 -4.74 -11.09 22.25
CA ASN A 162 -5.42 -12.37 22.08
C ASN A 162 -6.87 -12.23 21.57
N ASP A 163 -7.32 -11.01 21.27
CA ASP A 163 -8.68 -10.79 20.82
C ASP A 163 -8.83 -11.14 19.34
N ILE A 164 -9.99 -11.68 18.99
CA ILE A 164 -10.43 -11.84 17.61
C ILE A 164 -11.32 -10.64 17.26
N VAL A 165 -11.03 -9.99 16.14
CA VAL A 165 -11.87 -8.94 15.57
C VAL A 165 -12.84 -9.58 14.57
N SER A 166 -14.13 -9.51 14.88
CA SER A 166 -15.17 -10.06 14.02
C SER A 166 -15.34 -9.25 12.74
N ALA A 167 -15.82 -9.92 11.68
CA ALA A 167 -16.38 -9.26 10.53
C ALA A 167 -17.60 -8.39 10.92
N LEU A 168 -17.90 -7.38 10.10
CA LEU A 168 -19.07 -6.54 10.33
C LEU A 168 -20.35 -7.33 10.04
N MET A 169 -21.38 -7.07 10.84
CA MET A 169 -22.73 -7.49 10.50
C MET A 169 -23.19 -6.76 9.21
N PRO A 170 -24.10 -7.34 8.41
CA PRO A 170 -24.61 -6.70 7.20
C PRO A 170 -25.07 -5.24 7.39
N SER A 171 -25.79 -4.96 8.49
CA SER A 171 -26.26 -3.61 8.82
C SER A 171 -25.12 -2.64 9.14
N GLU A 172 -24.04 -3.11 9.75
CA GLU A 172 -22.84 -2.32 10.06
C GLU A 172 -22.04 -2.04 8.78
N ALA A 173 -21.86 -3.05 7.92
CA ALA A 173 -21.18 -2.89 6.65
C ALA A 173 -21.89 -1.87 5.74
N ILE A 174 -23.23 -1.92 5.67
CA ILE A 174 -24.03 -0.94 4.92
C ILE A 174 -23.82 0.50 5.43
N ARG A 175 -23.69 0.70 6.75
CA ARG A 175 -23.40 2.04 7.31
C ARG A 175 -22.10 2.61 6.78
N VAL A 176 -21.04 1.79 6.68
CA VAL A 176 -19.74 2.21 6.14
C VAL A 176 -19.83 2.43 4.62
N VAL A 177 -20.46 1.53 3.89
CA VAL A 177 -20.60 1.59 2.42
C VAL A 177 -21.37 2.85 1.99
N ASN A 178 -22.43 3.23 2.72
CA ASN A 178 -23.22 4.43 2.45
C ASN A 178 -22.47 5.76 2.64
N LEU A 179 -21.28 5.73 3.24
CA LEU A 179 -20.40 6.90 3.41
C LEU A 179 -19.35 7.02 2.30
N CYS A 180 -19.41 6.15 1.29
CA CYS A 180 -18.44 6.10 0.19
C CYS A 180 -19.09 6.46 -1.13
N ASP A 181 -18.32 7.11 -1.99
CA ASP A 181 -18.69 7.37 -3.38
C ASP A 181 -18.02 6.33 -4.29
N GLY A 182 -18.81 5.66 -5.12
CA GLY A 182 -18.29 4.66 -6.05
C GLY A 182 -19.37 4.04 -6.93
N THR A 183 -18.95 3.22 -7.89
CA THR A 183 -19.90 2.45 -8.70
C THR A 183 -20.56 1.37 -7.85
N ALA A 184 -21.72 0.85 -8.29
CA ALA A 184 -22.40 -0.25 -7.61
C ALA A 184 -21.47 -1.46 -7.37
N GLN A 185 -20.58 -1.76 -8.33
CA GLN A 185 -19.60 -2.83 -8.18
C GLN A 185 -18.57 -2.52 -7.09
N ASN A 186 -18.06 -1.28 -7.03
CA ASN A 186 -17.09 -0.91 -5.99
C ASN A 186 -17.70 -0.99 -4.59
N LEU A 187 -18.95 -0.53 -4.44
CA LEU A 187 -19.68 -0.58 -3.19
C LEU A 187 -19.97 -2.03 -2.77
N ASN A 188 -20.30 -2.91 -3.72
CA ASN A 188 -20.47 -4.34 -3.45
C ASN A 188 -19.15 -5.00 -3.01
N ASN A 189 -18.04 -4.73 -3.69
CA ASN A 189 -16.73 -5.26 -3.29
C ASN A 189 -16.33 -4.79 -1.88
N LEU A 190 -16.60 -3.53 -1.54
CA LEU A 190 -16.37 -3.02 -0.19
C LEU A 190 -17.27 -3.74 0.83
N TYR A 191 -18.55 -3.95 0.52
CA TYR A 191 -19.46 -4.68 1.39
C TYR A 191 -18.97 -6.13 1.64
N GLU A 192 -18.55 -6.85 0.60
CA GLU A 192 -18.00 -8.21 0.71
C GLU A 192 -16.72 -8.23 1.55
N LEU A 193 -15.83 -7.26 1.35
CA LEU A 193 -14.63 -7.12 2.18
C LEU A 193 -14.98 -6.92 3.66
N LEU A 194 -15.92 -6.02 3.97
CA LEU A 194 -16.28 -5.70 5.36
C LEU A 194 -17.03 -6.82 6.08
N THR A 195 -17.78 -7.64 5.33
CA THR A 195 -18.54 -8.78 5.88
C THR A 195 -17.75 -10.08 5.95
N CYS A 196 -16.48 -10.07 5.52
CA CYS A 196 -15.57 -11.20 5.59
C CYS A 196 -14.45 -11.00 6.63
N SER A 197 -14.15 -12.03 7.42
CA SER A 197 -13.08 -11.94 8.44
C SER A 197 -11.71 -11.68 7.82
N SER A 198 -11.44 -12.24 6.64
CA SER A 198 -10.22 -12.02 5.88
C SER A 198 -10.12 -10.58 5.37
N GLY A 199 -11.24 -9.95 5.02
CA GLY A 199 -11.25 -8.53 4.65
C GLY A 199 -10.95 -7.62 5.83
N ILE A 200 -11.49 -7.91 7.03
CA ILE A 200 -11.11 -7.18 8.25
C ILE A 200 -9.64 -7.41 8.62
N THR A 201 -9.13 -8.62 8.39
CA THR A 201 -7.71 -8.92 8.55
C THR A 201 -6.85 -8.09 7.60
N ALA A 202 -7.24 -7.99 6.33
CA ALA A 202 -6.56 -7.18 5.32
C ALA A 202 -6.50 -5.69 5.72
N ILE A 203 -7.60 -5.15 6.28
CA ILE A 203 -7.61 -3.77 6.79
C ILE A 203 -6.68 -3.61 7.98
N CYS A 204 -6.82 -4.44 9.02
CA CYS A 204 -6.08 -4.24 10.27
C CYS A 204 -4.58 -4.46 10.08
N SER A 205 -4.20 -5.57 9.44
CA SER A 205 -2.79 -5.92 9.20
C SER A 205 -2.05 -4.87 8.39
N ALA A 206 -2.74 -4.12 7.51
CA ALA A 206 -2.14 -3.07 6.72
C ALA A 206 -1.52 -1.95 7.55
N PHE A 207 -1.91 -1.75 8.82
CA PHE A 207 -1.40 -0.67 9.66
C PHE A 207 -0.17 -1.02 10.49
N PHE A 208 0.36 -2.24 10.40
CA PHE A 208 1.44 -2.67 11.29
C PHE A 208 2.69 -1.77 11.16
N GLN A 209 3.00 -1.03 12.23
CA GLN A 209 3.97 0.06 12.21
C GLN A 209 5.43 -0.37 11.94
N ALA A 210 5.77 -1.65 12.11
CA ALA A 210 7.14 -2.13 11.95
C ALA A 210 7.51 -2.46 10.50
N TYR A 211 6.55 -2.48 9.58
CA TYR A 211 6.80 -2.76 8.15
C TYR A 211 7.93 -1.94 7.52
N PRO A 212 8.08 -0.62 7.80
CA PRO A 212 9.16 0.17 7.22
C PRO A 212 10.57 -0.26 7.66
N LEU A 213 10.73 -1.04 8.74
CA LEU A 213 12.03 -1.38 9.34
C LEU A 213 13.01 -1.98 8.32
N ALA A 214 12.53 -2.89 7.47
CA ALA A 214 13.33 -3.57 6.47
C ALA A 214 14.06 -2.59 5.52
N ILE A 215 13.40 -1.50 5.15
CA ILE A 215 13.94 -0.46 4.26
C ILE A 215 14.62 0.65 5.06
N LEU A 216 14.04 1.06 6.19
CA LEU A 216 14.52 2.16 7.03
C LEU A 216 15.97 1.94 7.47
N THR A 217 16.35 0.71 7.79
CA THR A 217 17.74 0.39 8.20
C THR A 217 18.79 0.75 7.13
N LEU A 218 18.40 0.85 5.85
CA LEU A 218 19.29 1.25 4.75
C LEU A 218 19.43 2.77 4.61
N ASN A 219 18.46 3.53 5.13
CA ASN A 219 18.32 4.99 4.92
C ASN A 219 18.15 5.80 6.21
N GLN A 220 18.35 5.18 7.38
CA GLN A 220 18.05 5.77 8.68
C GLN A 220 18.75 7.11 8.91
N GLU A 221 20.01 7.25 8.51
CA GLU A 221 20.75 8.49 8.65
C GLU A 221 20.07 9.65 7.88
N GLN A 222 19.63 9.39 6.65
CA GLN A 222 19.00 10.41 5.80
C GLN A 222 17.59 10.77 6.28
N VAL A 223 16.87 9.80 6.85
CA VAL A 223 15.58 10.06 7.52
C VAL A 223 15.77 10.92 8.76
N ASN A 224 16.76 10.61 9.60
CA ASN A 224 17.07 11.43 10.78
C ASN A 224 17.47 12.86 10.40
N LYS A 225 18.28 13.03 9.34
CA LYS A 225 18.62 14.36 8.81
C LYS A 225 17.39 15.13 8.35
N ALA A 226 16.44 14.47 7.68
CA ALA A 226 15.20 15.11 7.23
C ALA A 226 14.33 15.57 8.40
N LEU A 227 14.26 14.79 9.49
CA LEU A 227 13.55 15.18 10.71
C LEU A 227 14.19 16.40 11.37
N MET A 228 15.53 16.45 11.43
CA MET A 228 16.26 17.62 11.95
C MET A 228 16.03 18.85 11.07
N TYR A 229 16.18 18.70 9.76
CA TYR A 229 15.93 19.76 8.78
C TYR A 229 14.51 20.33 8.91
N SER A 230 13.51 19.46 9.00
CA SER A 230 12.10 19.83 9.19
C SER A 230 11.90 20.66 10.46
N ALA A 231 12.53 20.26 11.58
CA ALA A 231 12.42 20.96 12.85
C ALA A 231 13.12 22.34 12.81
N GLU A 232 14.30 22.42 12.21
CA GLU A 232 15.07 23.67 12.06
C GLU A 232 14.35 24.69 11.18
N HIS A 233 13.60 24.22 10.18
CA HIS A 233 12.86 25.08 9.24
C HIS A 233 11.38 25.27 9.64
N GLY A 234 10.97 24.80 10.82
CA GLY A 234 9.59 24.96 11.31
C GLY A 234 8.54 24.25 10.45
N MET A 235 8.95 23.25 9.66
CA MET A 235 8.07 22.45 8.83
C MET A 235 7.37 21.45 9.76
N ASN A 236 6.09 21.64 10.04
CA ASN A 236 5.30 20.75 10.88
C ASN A 236 4.97 19.44 10.13
N LEU A 237 6.00 18.65 9.78
CA LEU A 237 5.87 17.41 9.03
C LEU A 237 5.57 16.23 9.97
N PRO A 238 4.68 15.31 9.57
CA PRO A 238 4.50 14.07 10.29
C PRO A 238 5.74 13.18 10.12
N HIS A 239 6.03 12.34 11.12
CA HIS A 239 7.13 11.37 11.04
C HIS A 239 6.95 10.37 9.88
N SER A 240 5.71 10.09 9.51
CA SER A 240 5.37 9.24 8.37
C SER A 240 3.99 9.62 7.82
N CYS A 241 3.77 9.24 6.56
CA CYS A 241 2.43 9.17 5.97
C CYS A 241 2.23 7.77 5.38
N MET A 242 0.98 7.38 5.16
CA MET A 242 0.64 6.02 4.73
C MET A 242 -0.42 6.05 3.62
N SER A 243 -0.32 5.09 2.69
CA SER A 243 -1.31 4.81 1.67
C SER A 243 -1.48 3.30 1.52
N ILE A 244 -2.70 2.81 1.64
CA ILE A 244 -3.05 1.40 1.59
C ILE A 244 -3.92 1.16 0.36
N ASN A 245 -3.63 0.09 -0.36
CA ASN A 245 -4.48 -0.44 -1.40
C ASN A 245 -4.81 -1.90 -1.08
N ILE A 246 -6.10 -2.25 -1.10
CA ILE A 246 -6.58 -3.61 -0.94
C ILE A 246 -7.29 -3.98 -2.25
N SER A 247 -6.84 -5.05 -2.91
CA SER A 247 -7.58 -5.62 -4.04
C SER A 247 -8.32 -6.87 -3.59
N THR A 248 -9.60 -6.95 -3.93
CA THR A 248 -10.49 -8.07 -3.62
C THR A 248 -10.47 -9.17 -4.68
N THR A 249 -9.66 -8.99 -5.73
CA THR A 249 -9.75 -9.85 -6.92
C THR A 249 -8.96 -11.15 -6.77
N SER A 250 -9.65 -12.22 -6.41
CA SER A 250 -9.25 -13.57 -6.79
C SER A 250 -10.44 -14.54 -6.75
N GLN A 251 -10.42 -15.54 -7.64
CA GLN A 251 -11.44 -16.61 -7.73
C GLN A 251 -11.52 -17.45 -6.44
N ASP A 252 -10.53 -17.35 -5.55
CA ASP A 252 -10.41 -18.09 -4.29
C ASP A 252 -10.77 -17.25 -3.04
N GLY A 253 -11.14 -15.97 -3.20
CA GLY A 253 -11.57 -15.09 -2.09
C GLY A 253 -10.42 -14.54 -1.23
N SER A 254 -9.21 -14.45 -1.79
CA SER A 254 -8.04 -13.84 -1.15
C SER A 254 -8.00 -12.32 -1.39
N PHE A 255 -7.25 -11.60 -0.54
CA PHE A 255 -7.06 -10.16 -0.69
C PHE A 255 -5.58 -9.83 -0.85
N LEU A 256 -5.22 -9.06 -1.88
CA LEU A 256 -3.88 -8.48 -1.98
C LEU A 256 -3.86 -7.16 -1.20
N VAL A 257 -2.95 -7.04 -0.24
CA VAL A 257 -2.69 -5.81 0.50
C VAL A 257 -1.37 -5.20 0.04
N THR A 258 -1.41 -3.93 -0.34
CA THR A 258 -0.24 -3.10 -0.59
C THR A 258 -0.25 -1.92 0.38
N ASN A 259 0.65 -1.91 1.36
CA ASN A 259 0.93 -0.74 2.19
C ASN A 259 2.10 0.05 1.58
N ASN A 260 1.97 1.37 1.49
CA ASN A 260 3.08 2.28 1.24
C ASN A 260 3.21 3.23 2.42
N THR A 261 4.36 3.22 3.09
CA THR A 261 4.71 4.19 4.12
C THR A 261 5.75 5.17 3.56
N GLY A 262 5.44 6.46 3.58
CA GLY A 262 6.36 7.53 3.19
C GLY A 262 7.02 8.15 4.42
N LEU A 263 8.35 8.11 4.45
CA LEU A 263 9.18 8.74 5.49
C LEU A 263 9.95 9.93 4.88
N PRO A 264 10.03 11.10 5.54
CA PRO A 264 10.87 12.19 5.07
C PRO A 264 12.32 11.74 4.95
N THR A 265 13.01 12.10 3.88
CA THR A 265 14.43 11.73 3.68
C THR A 265 15.19 12.83 2.95
N MET A 266 16.45 13.05 3.32
CA MET A 266 17.34 13.98 2.60
C MET A 266 18.09 13.26 1.47
N SER A 267 18.37 14.00 0.40
CA SER A 267 19.22 13.48 -0.66
C SER A 267 20.68 13.41 -0.20
N GLN A 268 21.33 12.28 -0.48
CA GLN A 268 22.77 12.12 -0.25
C GLN A 268 23.62 13.04 -1.15
N ASN A 269 23.10 13.40 -2.33
CA ASN A 269 23.84 14.17 -3.32
C ASN A 269 23.58 15.67 -3.21
N ASN A 270 22.43 16.06 -2.67
CA ASN A 270 22.00 17.46 -2.53
C ASN A 270 21.53 17.69 -1.08
N PRO A 271 22.37 18.27 -0.21
CA PRO A 271 22.13 18.35 1.23
C PRO A 271 20.83 19.06 1.65
N ASP A 272 20.31 19.97 0.81
CA ASP A 272 19.08 20.75 1.07
C ASP A 272 17.84 20.15 0.40
N LYS A 273 17.97 18.98 -0.25
CA LYS A 273 16.90 18.38 -1.03
C LYS A 273 16.13 17.37 -0.19
N LEU A 274 14.97 17.80 0.30
CA LEU A 274 14.01 16.98 1.02
C LEU A 274 13.15 16.17 0.03
N GLY A 275 12.93 14.89 0.34
CA GLY A 275 12.08 13.99 -0.44
C GLY A 275 11.42 12.94 0.45
N LEU A 276 10.95 11.85 -0.18
CA LEU A 276 10.38 10.70 0.52
C LEU A 276 11.17 9.42 0.27
N LEU A 277 11.42 8.69 1.36
CA LEU A 277 11.68 7.26 1.33
C LEU A 277 10.34 6.53 1.35
N ILE A 278 10.08 5.72 0.33
CA ILE A 278 8.89 4.92 0.21
C ILE A 278 9.22 3.50 0.63
N CYS A 279 8.55 3.02 1.68
CA CYS A 279 8.61 1.64 2.12
C CYS A 279 7.29 0.97 1.72
N ARG A 280 7.34 0.09 0.72
CA ARG A 280 6.20 -0.71 0.27
C ARG A 280 6.26 -2.10 0.90
N THR A 281 5.09 -2.56 1.35
CA THR A 281 4.89 -3.92 1.86
C THR A 281 3.71 -4.54 1.14
N GLU A 282 3.92 -5.72 0.57
CA GLU A 282 2.91 -6.45 -0.20
C GLU A 282 2.73 -7.86 0.34
N TYR A 283 1.48 -8.29 0.51
CA TYR A 283 1.15 -9.66 0.94
C TYR A 283 -0.29 -10.01 0.58
N THR A 284 -0.55 -11.31 0.50
CA THR A 284 -1.90 -11.84 0.31
C THR A 284 -2.48 -12.31 1.64
N ILE A 285 -3.74 -11.96 1.90
CA ILE A 285 -4.54 -12.53 2.97
C ILE A 285 -5.33 -13.72 2.40
N PRO A 286 -5.09 -14.95 2.87
CA PRO A 286 -5.86 -16.11 2.43
C PRO A 286 -7.31 -16.03 2.89
N ASN A 287 -8.20 -16.66 2.13
CA ASN A 287 -9.62 -16.73 2.46
C ASN A 287 -9.85 -17.44 3.81
N ASN A 288 -10.91 -17.04 4.52
CA ASN A 288 -11.30 -17.50 5.86
C ASN A 288 -10.26 -17.28 6.98
N MET A 289 -9.20 -16.51 6.74
CA MET A 289 -8.30 -16.07 7.79
C MET A 289 -9.02 -15.21 8.83
N LEU A 290 -8.79 -15.52 10.11
CA LEU A 290 -9.30 -14.76 11.24
C LEU A 290 -8.48 -13.50 11.47
N CYS A 291 -9.17 -12.42 11.88
CA CYS A 291 -8.50 -11.19 12.30
C CYS A 291 -8.05 -11.29 13.76
N ASP A 292 -6.97 -12.04 13.96
CA ASP A 292 -6.25 -12.16 15.23
C ASP A 292 -4.73 -12.22 14.98
N ILE A 293 -3.94 -11.92 16.01
CA ILE A 293 -2.48 -11.81 15.87
C ILE A 293 -1.82 -13.17 15.58
N SER A 294 -2.35 -14.27 16.09
CA SER A 294 -1.78 -15.60 15.88
C SER A 294 -1.93 -16.03 14.42
N SER A 295 -3.12 -15.81 13.85
CA SER A 295 -3.42 -16.01 12.44
C SER A 295 -2.54 -15.11 11.56
N MET A 296 -2.41 -13.81 11.90
CA MET A 296 -1.55 -12.87 11.19
C MET A 296 -0.09 -13.34 11.13
N ARG A 297 0.47 -13.78 12.27
CA ARG A 297 1.85 -14.30 12.33
C ARG A 297 2.05 -15.58 11.53
N ALA A 298 1.05 -16.46 11.51
CA ALA A 298 1.17 -17.76 10.87
C ALA A 298 1.05 -17.68 9.34
N CYS A 299 0.25 -16.74 8.82
CA CYS A 299 -0.17 -16.75 7.41
C CYS A 299 0.34 -15.55 6.59
N ILE A 300 0.71 -14.43 7.21
CA ILE A 300 1.16 -13.24 6.47
C ILE A 300 2.66 -13.37 6.18
N HIS A 301 2.99 -13.46 4.89
CA HIS A 301 4.36 -13.52 4.40
C HIS A 301 4.62 -12.33 3.46
N PRO A 302 5.06 -11.18 4.01
CA PRO A 302 5.21 -9.96 3.25
C PRO A 302 6.48 -9.92 2.41
N GLU A 303 6.35 -9.33 1.22
CA GLU A 303 7.48 -8.79 0.46
C GLU A 303 7.68 -7.32 0.84
N TYR A 304 8.93 -6.96 1.12
CA TYR A 304 9.32 -5.59 1.42
C TYR A 304 10.07 -4.99 0.24
N SER A 305 9.75 -3.76 -0.12
CA SER A 305 10.45 -3.05 -1.19
C SER A 305 10.55 -1.55 -0.92
N GLY A 306 11.60 -0.92 -1.45
CA GLY A 306 11.92 0.48 -1.16
C GLY A 306 12.21 1.32 -2.39
N SER A 307 11.93 2.61 -2.33
CA SER A 307 12.44 3.60 -3.29
C SER A 307 12.62 4.96 -2.63
N THR A 308 13.33 5.86 -3.30
CA THR A 308 13.40 7.28 -2.90
C THR A 308 12.85 8.14 -4.02
N ILE A 309 12.18 9.23 -3.64
CA ILE A 309 11.63 10.19 -4.59
C ILE A 309 11.96 11.61 -4.13
N PHE A 310 12.42 12.44 -5.07
CA PHE A 310 12.76 13.83 -4.82
C PHE A 310 12.13 14.71 -5.92
N THR A 311 11.79 15.95 -5.59
CA THR A 311 11.30 16.93 -6.58
C THR A 311 12.47 17.67 -7.21
N ASP A 312 12.53 17.82 -8.53
CA ASP A 312 13.66 18.40 -9.26
C ASP A 312 14.01 19.83 -8.85
#